data_AF-A0A1Z4NBI2-F1
#
_entry.id   AF-A0A1Z4NBI2-F1
#
_cell.length_a   1.000
_cell.length_b   1.000
_cell.length_c   1.000
_cell.angle_alpha   90.00
_cell.angle_beta   90.00
_cell.angle_gamma   90.00
#
_symmetry.space_group_name_H-M   'P 1'
#
loop_
_entity.id
_entity.type
_entity.pdbx_description
1 polymer ?
#
loop_
_entity_poly.entity_id
_entity_poly.type
_entity_poly.pdbx_seq_one_letter_code
_entity_poly.pdbx_strand_id
1 'polypeptide(L)'
;MARKKKVKGVKSVTKIAIVGTLKLNKWKSAELDLISSRLGSLRSDLWNEFGSLKAWGISEYVIDKALRPRNSKYQLPAKLWEATLYDVIGDIHAVQASCIEKVLDALNIKYQKAMDKKTVAQRILESGEWELHPRLHKLVRFF
;
A
#
# COMPACT_ATOMS: atom_id res chain seq x y z
N MET A 1 29.36 39.50 -24.57
CA MET A 1 28.27 38.77 -23.89
C MET A 1 27.63 37.80 -24.89
N ALA A 2 27.87 36.49 -24.75
CA ALA A 2 27.39 35.50 -25.73
C ALA A 2 26.04 34.92 -25.30
N ARG A 3 25.00 35.13 -26.12
CA ARG A 3 23.62 34.68 -25.88
C ARG A 3 23.54 33.16 -26.11
N LYS A 4 23.32 32.37 -25.05
CA LYS A 4 23.10 30.91 -25.17
C LYS A 4 21.90 30.64 -26.09
N LYS A 5 22.15 29.98 -27.23
CA LYS A 5 21.09 29.48 -28.13
C LYS A 5 20.31 28.38 -27.41
N LYS A 6 19.00 28.59 -27.19
CA LYS A 6 18.08 27.53 -26.79
C LYS A 6 18.00 26.49 -27.91
N VAL A 7 18.48 25.29 -27.65
CA VAL A 7 18.28 24.13 -28.53
C VAL A 7 16.78 23.82 -28.53
N LYS A 8 16.07 24.27 -29.58
CA LYS A 8 14.69 23.85 -29.85
C LYS A 8 14.74 22.36 -30.18
N GLY A 9 14.16 21.52 -29.31
CA GLY A 9 14.01 20.09 -29.61
C GLY A 9 14.15 19.11 -28.46
N VAL A 10 14.45 19.54 -27.24
CA VAL A 10 14.44 18.62 -26.09
C VAL A 10 12.99 18.37 -25.68
N LYS A 11 12.36 17.35 -26.27
CA LYS A 11 11.11 16.78 -25.76
C LYS A 11 11.44 16.18 -24.39
N SER A 12 10.99 16.84 -23.32
CA SER A 12 10.89 16.18 -22.02
C SER A 12 9.99 14.96 -22.21
N VAL A 13 10.57 13.77 -22.18
CA VAL A 13 9.82 12.50 -22.27
C VAL A 13 9.19 12.26 -20.90
N THR A 14 8.19 13.07 -20.56
CA THR A 14 7.32 12.92 -19.40
C THR A 14 5.97 12.43 -19.91
N LYS A 15 5.88 11.11 -20.11
CA LYS A 15 4.67 10.27 -20.14
C LYS A 15 5.04 8.97 -20.83
N ILE A 16 5.00 7.85 -20.12
CA ILE A 16 4.89 6.54 -20.76
C ILE A 16 3.48 6.54 -21.38
N ALA A 17 3.39 6.81 -22.68
CA ALA A 17 2.14 6.67 -23.41
C ALA A 17 1.87 5.17 -23.60
N ILE A 18 0.86 4.64 -22.93
CA ILE A 18 0.28 3.33 -23.26
C ILE A 18 -1.15 3.55 -23.70
N VAL A 19 -1.33 4.10 -24.91
CA VAL A 19 -2.57 3.92 -25.68
C VAL A 19 -2.19 3.95 -27.17
N GLY A 20 -2.28 2.81 -27.84
CA GLY A 20 -2.59 2.71 -29.27
C GLY A 20 -1.52 2.91 -30.34
N THR A 21 -0.31 3.42 -30.06
CA THR A 21 0.64 3.71 -31.15
C THR A 21 2.11 3.47 -30.79
N LEU A 22 2.78 2.69 -31.65
CA LEU A 22 4.20 2.27 -31.67
C LEU A 22 4.53 1.09 -30.73
N LYS A 23 4.90 -0.05 -31.35
CA LYS A 23 5.50 -1.20 -30.66
C LYS A 23 6.64 -0.69 -29.78
N LEU A 24 6.53 -0.92 -28.48
CA LEU A 24 7.59 -0.61 -27.54
C LEU A 24 8.88 -1.33 -27.99
N ASN A 25 10.02 -0.63 -27.99
CA ASN A 25 11.29 -1.27 -28.31
C ASN A 25 11.52 -2.46 -27.39
N LYS A 26 11.92 -3.62 -27.93
CA LYS A 26 12.06 -4.89 -27.16
C LYS A 26 12.87 -4.76 -25.87
N TRP A 27 13.89 -3.89 -25.85
CA TRP A 27 14.68 -3.65 -24.65
C TRP A 27 13.93 -2.84 -23.58
N LYS A 28 13.05 -1.90 -23.98
CA LYS A 28 12.22 -1.13 -23.04
C LYS A 28 11.11 -1.99 -22.43
N SER A 29 10.54 -2.93 -23.20
CA SER A 29 9.58 -3.89 -22.64
C SER A 29 10.26 -4.79 -21.62
N ALA A 30 11.43 -5.35 -21.95
CA ALA A 30 12.18 -6.20 -21.02
C ALA A 30 12.53 -5.47 -19.71
N GLU A 31 12.91 -4.19 -19.78
CA GLU A 31 13.19 -3.39 -18.59
C GLU A 31 11.94 -3.14 -17.74
N LEU A 32 10.79 -2.87 -18.37
CA LEU A 32 9.51 -2.73 -17.66
C LEU A 32 9.08 -4.05 -17.01
N ASP A 33 9.27 -5.18 -17.68
CA ASP A 33 8.95 -6.50 -17.14
C ASP A 33 9.83 -6.83 -15.92
N LEU A 34 11.12 -6.44 -15.96
CA LEU A 34 12.04 -6.58 -14.83
C LEU A 34 11.61 -5.71 -13.64
N ILE A 35 11.27 -4.44 -13.89
CA ILE A 35 10.77 -3.52 -12.86
C ILE A 35 9.46 -4.06 -12.27
N SER A 36 8.53 -4.51 -13.11
CA SER A 36 7.26 -5.10 -12.68
C SER A 36 7.48 -6.32 -11.79
N SER A 37 8.41 -7.20 -12.17
CA SER A 37 8.75 -8.39 -11.38
C SER A 37 9.30 -8.01 -9.99
N ARG A 38 10.21 -7.02 -9.93
CA ARG A 38 10.79 -6.51 -8.68
C ARG A 38 9.74 -5.86 -7.78
N LEU A 39 8.81 -5.09 -8.35
CA LEU A 39 7.69 -4.47 -7.64
C LEU A 39 6.72 -5.54 -7.11
N GLY A 40 6.45 -6.59 -7.89
CA GLY A 40 5.66 -7.73 -7.47
C GLY A 40 6.27 -8.48 -6.28
N SER A 41 7.60 -8.68 -6.29
CA SER A 41 8.33 -9.25 -5.15
C SER A 41 8.25 -8.36 -3.92
N LEU A 42 8.47 -7.05 -4.07
CA LEU A 42 8.31 -6.09 -2.97
C LEU A 42 6.91 -6.18 -2.35
N ARG A 43 5.86 -6.13 -3.17
CA ARG A 43 4.48 -6.21 -2.71
C ARG A 43 4.19 -7.53 -1.98
N SER A 44 4.70 -8.64 -2.50
CA SER A 44 4.52 -9.96 -1.89
C SER A 44 5.22 -10.05 -0.53
N ASP A 45 6.46 -9.57 -0.44
CA ASP A 45 7.23 -9.56 0.82
C ASP A 45 6.52 -8.69 1.87
N LEU A 46 6.07 -7.49 1.48
CA LEU A 46 5.32 -6.59 2.35
C LEU A 46 4.02 -7.24 2.86
N TRP A 47 3.26 -7.87 1.97
CA TRP A 47 2.02 -8.54 2.36
C TRP A 47 2.27 -9.74 3.26
N ASN A 48 3.35 -10.48 3.06
CA ASN A 48 3.70 -11.61 3.92
C ASN A 48 4.14 -11.18 5.33
N GLU A 49 4.87 -10.07 5.43
CA GLU A 49 5.34 -9.51 6.69
C GLU A 49 4.23 -8.80 7.47
N PHE A 50 3.50 -7.89 6.82
CA PHE A 50 2.55 -6.97 7.45
C PHE A 50 1.08 -7.23 7.10
N GLY A 51 0.79 -8.08 6.12
CA GLY A 51 -0.59 -8.34 5.70
C GLY A 51 -1.43 -9.05 6.76
N SER A 52 -2.75 -9.02 6.52
CA SER A 52 -3.75 -9.67 7.38
C SER A 52 -3.73 -9.09 8.81
N LEU A 53 -3.82 -9.96 9.81
CA LEU A 53 -3.91 -9.63 11.23
C LEU A 53 -2.58 -9.15 11.83
N LYS A 54 -1.45 -9.30 11.11
CA LYS A 54 -0.11 -9.01 11.65
C LYS A 54 0.17 -7.52 11.85
N ALA A 55 -0.34 -6.67 10.97
CA ALA A 55 -0.21 -5.21 11.12
C ALA A 55 -1.41 -4.56 11.80
N TRP A 56 -2.23 -5.34 12.51
CA TRP A 56 -3.43 -4.79 13.14
C TRP A 56 -3.05 -3.78 14.22
N GLY A 57 -3.52 -2.54 14.07
CA GLY A 57 -3.20 -1.44 14.99
C GLY A 57 -1.78 -0.89 14.86
N ILE A 58 -0.99 -1.31 13.85
CA ILE A 58 0.33 -0.73 13.58
C ILE A 58 0.16 0.51 12.71
N SER A 59 0.85 1.61 13.05
CA SER A 59 0.80 2.82 12.25
C SER A 59 1.66 2.74 10.99
N GLU A 60 1.23 3.45 9.94
CA GLU A 60 1.93 3.53 8.64
C GLU A 60 3.40 3.95 8.81
N TYR A 61 3.65 4.88 9.74
CA TYR A 61 4.98 5.38 10.06
C TYR A 61 5.92 4.30 10.62
N VAL A 62 5.40 3.37 11.42
CA VAL A 62 6.20 2.28 12.00
C VAL A 62 6.60 1.29 10.91
N ILE A 63 5.66 0.97 10.02
CA ILE A 63 5.91 0.09 8.87
C ILE A 63 6.94 0.73 7.93
N ASP A 64 6.75 2.00 7.55
CA ASP A 64 7.69 2.76 6.71
C ASP A 64 9.11 2.80 7.32
N LYS A 65 9.22 3.13 8.61
CA LYS A 65 10.51 3.20 9.30
C LYS A 65 11.24 1.86 9.32
N ALA A 66 10.52 0.74 9.48
CA ALA A 66 11.11 -0.60 9.47
C ALA A 66 11.63 -1.02 8.08
N LEU A 67 11.04 -0.49 7.01
CA LEU A 67 11.29 -0.91 5.64
C LEU A 67 12.28 -0.04 4.88
N ARG A 68 12.43 1.23 5.25
CA ARG A 68 13.43 2.15 4.65
C ARG A 68 14.85 1.56 4.54
N PRO A 69 15.39 0.83 5.54
CA PRO A 69 16.74 0.24 5.43
C PRO A 69 16.85 -0.86 4.36
N ARG A 70 15.73 -1.46 3.94
CA ARG A 70 15.68 -2.61 3.01
C ARG A 70 15.48 -2.22 1.55
N ASN A 71 15.41 -0.92 1.24
CA ASN A 71 15.19 -0.42 -0.12
C ASN A 71 16.21 -0.98 -1.14
N SER A 72 17.47 -1.14 -0.72
CA SER A 72 18.55 -1.68 -1.55
C SER A 72 18.32 -3.11 -2.06
N LYS A 73 17.46 -3.92 -1.39
CA LYS A 73 17.17 -5.31 -1.75
C LYS A 73 16.55 -5.45 -3.14
N TYR A 74 15.69 -4.52 -3.54
CA TYR A 74 14.88 -4.66 -4.74
C TYR A 74 15.47 -3.97 -5.97
N GLN A 75 16.56 -3.21 -5.81
CA GLN A 75 17.21 -2.46 -6.89
C GLN A 75 16.19 -1.62 -7.70
N LEU A 76 15.25 -0.99 -7.01
CA LEU A 76 14.21 -0.16 -7.61
C LEU A 76 14.57 1.32 -7.50
N PRO A 77 14.12 2.16 -8.46
CA PRO A 77 14.15 3.61 -8.27
C PRO A 77 13.38 4.01 -7.01
N ALA A 78 13.94 4.91 -6.19
CA ALA A 78 13.35 5.31 -4.92
C ALA A 78 11.87 5.72 -5.03
N LYS A 79 11.53 6.46 -6.09
CA LYS A 79 10.15 6.92 -6.33
C LYS A 79 9.14 5.77 -6.55
N LEU A 80 9.53 4.72 -7.27
CA LEU A 80 8.66 3.56 -7.51
C LEU A 80 8.53 2.70 -6.26
N TRP A 81 9.62 2.57 -5.51
CA TRP A 81 9.63 1.88 -4.23
C TRP A 81 8.70 2.57 -3.22
N GLU A 82 8.81 3.89 -3.05
CA GLU A 82 7.97 4.66 -2.12
C GLU A 82 6.49 4.58 -2.51
N ALA A 83 6.16 4.79 -3.79
CA ALA A 83 4.79 4.71 -4.26
C ALA A 83 4.17 3.33 -3.97
N THR A 84 4.90 2.25 -4.28
CA THR A 84 4.41 0.88 -4.05
C THR A 84 4.29 0.57 -2.56
N LEU A 85 5.20 1.08 -1.74
CA LEU A 85 5.14 0.92 -0.30
C LEU A 85 3.86 1.55 0.27
N TYR A 86 3.59 2.82 -0.06
CA TYR A 86 2.40 3.52 0.43
C TYR A 86 1.10 2.89 -0.11
N ASP A 87 1.08 2.46 -1.36
CA ASP A 87 -0.07 1.75 -1.94
C ASP A 87 -0.35 0.45 -1.17
N VAL A 88 0.67 -0.36 -0.89
CA VAL A 88 0.50 -1.63 -0.16
C VAL A 88 0.08 -1.39 1.30
N ILE A 89 0.65 -0.40 1.98
CA ILE A 89 0.24 -0.04 3.33
C ILE A 89 -1.23 0.40 3.35
N GLY A 90 -1.63 1.22 2.38
CA GLY A 90 -3.02 1.63 2.19
C GLY A 90 -3.96 0.45 1.98
N ASP A 91 -3.56 -0.52 1.14
CA ASP A 91 -4.34 -1.74 0.90
C ASP A 91 -4.48 -2.59 2.17
N ILE A 92 -3.43 -2.72 2.98
CA ILE A 92 -3.48 -3.44 4.26
C ILE A 92 -4.50 -2.77 5.19
N HIS A 93 -4.42 -1.45 5.35
CA HIS A 93 -5.34 -0.69 6.20
C HIS A 93 -6.78 -0.71 5.67
N ALA A 94 -6.97 -0.71 4.34
CA ALA A 94 -8.29 -0.85 3.73
C ALA A 94 -8.92 -2.21 4.02
N VAL A 95 -8.14 -3.30 3.98
CA VAL A 95 -8.61 -4.64 4.37
C VAL A 95 -8.98 -4.69 5.85
N GLN A 96 -8.17 -4.11 6.72
CA GLN A 96 -8.49 -4.01 8.15
C GLN A 96 -9.79 -3.25 8.40
N ALA A 97 -9.95 -2.08 7.76
CA ALA A 97 -11.18 -1.28 7.86
C ALA A 97 -12.40 -2.07 7.37
N SER A 98 -12.29 -2.78 6.25
CA SER A 98 -13.36 -3.63 5.73
C SER A 98 -13.72 -4.79 6.68
N CYS A 99 -12.73 -5.42 7.30
CA CYS A 99 -12.96 -6.45 8.31
C CYS A 99 -13.71 -5.88 9.53
N ILE A 100 -13.30 -4.71 10.03
CA ILE A 100 -13.98 -4.01 11.14
C ILE A 100 -15.43 -3.73 10.78
N GLU A 101 -15.70 -3.20 9.59
CA GLU A 101 -17.06 -2.92 9.12
C GLU A 101 -17.92 -4.19 9.11
N LYS A 102 -17.41 -5.31 8.57
CA LYS A 102 -18.13 -6.60 8.55
C LYS A 102 -18.39 -7.16 9.95
N VAL A 103 -17.41 -7.05 10.85
CA VAL A 103 -17.57 -7.52 12.24
C VAL A 103 -18.62 -6.68 12.95
N LEU A 104 -18.64 -5.37 12.76
CA LEU A 104 -19.65 -4.50 13.35
C LEU A 104 -21.05 -4.78 12.77
N ASP A 105 -21.15 -5.01 11.47
CA ASP A 105 -22.40 -5.38 10.80
C ASP A 105 -22.95 -6.71 11.36
N ALA A 106 -22.09 -7.71 11.55
CA ALA A 106 -22.46 -8.98 12.20
C ALA A 106 -22.93 -8.80 13.65
N LEU A 107 -22.51 -7.73 14.33
CA LEU A 107 -22.95 -7.36 15.67
C LEU A 107 -24.16 -6.42 15.67
N ASN A 108 -24.72 -6.09 14.49
CA ASN A 108 -25.76 -5.08 14.28
C ASN A 108 -25.38 -3.68 14.80
N ILE A 109 -24.09 -3.34 14.76
CA ILE A 109 -23.55 -2.03 15.15
C ILE A 109 -23.23 -1.25 13.89
N LYS A 110 -23.73 -0.02 13.78
CA LYS A 110 -23.37 0.88 12.67
C LYS A 110 -21.95 1.40 12.84
N TYR A 111 -21.13 1.27 11.79
CA TYR A 111 -19.81 1.89 11.75
C TYR A 111 -19.92 3.42 11.85
N GLN A 112 -19.10 4.02 12.71
CA GLN A 112 -19.06 5.47 12.89
C GLN A 112 -17.68 6.01 12.55
N LYS A 113 -17.64 7.01 11.66
CA LYS A 113 -16.38 7.67 11.27
C LYS A 113 -15.89 8.66 12.32
N ALA A 114 -16.81 9.29 13.04
CA ALA A 114 -16.51 10.34 14.01
C ALA A 114 -16.11 9.74 15.37
N MET A 115 -14.97 10.17 15.92
CA MET A 115 -14.32 9.57 17.11
C MET A 115 -15.18 9.68 18.38
N ASP A 116 -15.97 10.75 18.48
CA ASP A 116 -16.96 11.04 19.52
C ASP A 116 -18.14 10.04 19.53
N LYS A 117 -18.47 9.45 18.37
CA LYS A 117 -19.59 8.52 18.20
C LYS A 117 -19.18 7.05 18.11
N LYS A 118 -17.87 6.74 18.14
CA LYS A 118 -17.38 5.36 18.07
C LYS A 118 -17.84 4.57 19.29
N THR A 119 -18.53 3.47 19.04
CA THR A 119 -18.91 2.50 20.08
C THR A 119 -17.67 1.87 20.70
N VAL A 120 -17.77 1.42 21.95
CA VAL A 120 -16.69 0.70 22.66
C VAL A 120 -16.15 -0.47 21.84
N ALA A 121 -17.05 -1.24 21.21
CA ALA A 121 -16.68 -2.35 20.32
C ALA A 121 -15.80 -1.91 19.13
N GLN A 122 -16.12 -0.77 18.50
CA GLN A 122 -15.32 -0.24 17.40
C GLN A 122 -13.92 0.20 17.87
N ARG A 123 -13.82 0.78 19.07
CA ARG A 123 -12.51 1.18 19.63
C ARG A 123 -11.63 -0.04 19.95
N ILE A 124 -12.21 -1.09 20.51
CA ILE A 124 -11.52 -2.36 20.79
C ILE A 124 -11.06 -3.03 19.48
N LEU A 125 -11.89 -3.00 18.45
CA LEU A 125 -11.53 -3.50 17.14
C LEU A 125 -10.39 -2.69 16.53
N GLU A 126 -10.38 -1.36 16.65
CA GLU A 126 -9.29 -0.52 16.15
C GLU A 126 -7.98 -0.66 16.95
N SER A 127 -8.04 -0.88 18.26
CA SER A 127 -6.86 -0.98 19.13
C SER A 127 -6.16 -2.34 19.09
N GLY A 128 -6.83 -3.39 18.60
CA GLY A 128 -6.30 -4.76 18.56
C GLY A 128 -6.62 -5.59 19.80
N GLU A 129 -7.27 -5.02 20.81
CA GLU A 129 -7.66 -5.71 22.06
C GLU A 129 -8.74 -6.79 21.85
N TRP A 130 -9.30 -6.88 20.64
CA TRP A 130 -10.29 -7.89 20.26
C TRP A 130 -9.78 -9.33 20.39
N GLU A 131 -8.46 -9.56 20.41
CA GLU A 131 -7.87 -10.89 20.66
C GLU A 131 -8.21 -11.44 22.05
N LEU A 132 -8.40 -10.55 23.04
CA LEU A 132 -8.74 -10.92 24.41
C LEU A 132 -10.21 -11.35 24.57
N HIS A 133 -11.05 -11.03 23.58
CA HIS A 133 -12.48 -11.30 23.63
C HIS A 133 -12.85 -12.48 22.70
N PRO A 134 -13.24 -13.65 23.24
CA PRO A 134 -13.46 -14.86 22.45
C PRO A 134 -14.46 -14.70 21.29
N ARG A 135 -15.51 -13.89 21.49
CA ARG A 135 -16.51 -13.60 20.46
C ARG A 135 -15.96 -12.74 19.32
N LEU A 136 -15.23 -11.68 19.65
CA LEU A 136 -14.64 -10.79 18.63
C LEU A 136 -13.51 -11.48 17.89
N HIS A 137 -12.67 -12.24 18.60
CA HIS A 137 -11.61 -13.06 18.01
C HIS A 137 -12.13 -14.03 16.95
N LYS A 138 -13.23 -14.73 17.24
CA LYS A 138 -13.85 -15.64 16.28
C LYS A 138 -14.40 -14.92 15.05
N LEU A 139 -15.01 -13.74 15.24
CA LEU A 139 -15.59 -12.96 14.14
C LEU A 139 -14.50 -12.35 13.24
N VAL A 140 -13.46 -11.75 13.83
CA VAL A 140 -12.35 -11.16 13.07
C VAL A 140 -11.58 -12.23 12.28
N ARG A 141 -11.42 -13.45 12.82
CA ARG A 141 -10.79 -14.55 12.08
C ARG A 141 -11.68 -15.19 11.01
N PHE A 142 -12.98 -14.96 11.08
CA PHE A 142 -13.93 -15.47 10.10
C PHE A 142 -14.00 -14.57 8.85
N PHE A 143 -13.77 -13.27 9.00
CA PHE A 143 -13.85 -12.27 7.93
C PHE A 143 -12.50 -11.88 7.35
#